data_AF-A0A6V8PHG6-F1
#
_entry.id   AF-A0A6V8PHG6-F1
#
_cell.length_a   1.000
_cell.length_b   1.000
_cell.length_c   1.000
_cell.angle_alpha   90.00
_cell.angle_beta   90.00
_cell.angle_gamma   90.00
#
_symmetry.space_group_name_H-M   'P 1'
#
loop_
_entity.id
_entity.type
_entity.pdbx_description
1 polymer ?
#
loop_
_entity_poly.entity_id
_entity_poly.type
_entity_poly.pdbx_seq_one_letter_code
_entity_poly.pdbx_strand_id
1 'polypeptide(L)'
;MNSEILVRHIFNFTLIKSLKNAFRKSMYWTIYSLKNKDLLADSGTASYELKINVATLFLNSLLAMLFFYFKNTAFLISIFLICSVNLSVSRGLIRAFYKAKGLSFDIFAILFYMLIYPLPVGAGAFSGILKYTRYNNR
;
A
#
# COMPACT_ATOMS: atom_id res chain seq x y z
N MET A 1 8.73 13.91 11.36
CA MET A 1 8.82 12.55 11.94
C MET A 1 10.24 12.04 11.78
N ASN A 2 10.82 11.38 12.79
CA ASN A 2 12.17 10.83 12.68
C ASN A 2 12.17 9.68 11.65
N SER A 3 12.91 9.87 10.55
CA SER A 3 13.00 8.90 9.45
C SER A 3 13.43 7.52 9.93
N GLU A 4 14.31 7.44 10.94
CA GLU A 4 14.75 6.17 11.50
C GLU A 4 13.63 5.39 12.19
N ILE A 5 12.70 6.08 12.86
CA ILE A 5 11.57 5.44 13.54
C ILE A 5 10.60 4.83 12.52
N LEU A 6 10.35 5.51 11.40
CA LEU A 6 9.49 4.98 10.33
C LEU A 6 10.13 3.75 9.66
N VAL A 7 11.43 3.83 9.35
CA VAL A 7 12.16 2.70 8.74
C VAL A 7 12.25 1.52 9.69
N ARG A 8 12.55 1.74 10.97
CA ARG A 8 12.50 0.67 11.97
C ARG A 8 11.08 0.10 12.09
N HIS A 9 10.05 0.92 12.13
CA HIS A 9 8.69 0.40 12.27
C HIS A 9 8.26 -0.52 11.10
N ILE A 10 8.76 -0.28 9.88
CA ILE A 10 8.46 -1.11 8.69
C ILE A 10 9.43 -2.29 8.55
N PHE A 11 10.72 -2.08 8.83
CA PHE A 11 11.82 -3.02 8.51
C PHE A 11 12.54 -3.64 9.73
N ASN A 12 12.16 -3.30 10.97
CA ASN A 12 12.71 -3.92 12.19
C ASN A 12 12.10 -5.31 12.49
N PHE A 13 11.30 -5.83 11.57
CA PHE A 13 10.70 -7.15 11.63
C PHE A 13 11.25 -8.00 10.48
N THR A 14 11.25 -9.32 10.64
CA THR A 14 11.45 -10.22 9.50
C THR A 14 10.35 -9.95 8.45
N LEU A 15 10.65 -10.19 7.17
CA LEU A 15 9.73 -9.97 6.05
C LEU A 15 8.32 -10.50 6.36
N ILE A 16 8.23 -11.75 6.80
CA ILE A 16 6.97 -12.42 7.16
C ILE A 16 6.24 -11.71 8.30
N LYS A 17 6.97 -11.29 9.36
CA LYS A 17 6.38 -10.56 10.48
C LYS A 17 5.85 -9.19 10.04
N SER A 18 6.56 -8.50 9.15
CA SER A 18 6.12 -7.21 8.58
C SER A 18 4.83 -7.37 7.76
N LEU A 19 4.75 -8.38 6.90
CA LEU A 19 3.55 -8.65 6.09
C LEU A 19 2.34 -9.06 6.96
N LYS A 20 2.54 -9.94 7.96
CA LYS A 20 1.47 -10.32 8.91
C LYS A 20 0.97 -9.11 9.71
N ASN A 21 1.89 -8.23 10.10
CA ASN A 21 1.55 -6.99 10.79
C ASN A 21 0.74 -6.05 9.88
N ALA A 22 1.17 -5.87 8.63
CA ALA A 22 0.48 -5.05 7.64
C ALA A 22 -0.96 -5.54 7.41
N PHE A 23 -1.15 -6.85 7.27
CA PHE A 23 -2.47 -7.46 7.17
C PHE A 23 -3.35 -7.18 8.38
N ARG A 24 -2.85 -7.49 9.59
CA ARG A 24 -3.62 -7.29 10.84
C ARG A 24 -3.99 -5.83 11.04
N LYS A 25 -3.03 -4.92 10.86
CA LYS A 25 -3.25 -3.48 11.00
C LYS A 25 -4.31 -3.00 10.01
N SER A 26 -4.17 -3.34 8.73
CA SER A 26 -5.12 -2.93 7.70
C SER A 26 -6.54 -3.46 7.96
N MET A 27 -6.66 -4.72 8.39
CA MET A 27 -7.96 -5.32 8.73
C MET A 27 -8.66 -4.59 9.88
N TYR A 28 -7.97 -4.39 11.00
CA TYR A 28 -8.57 -3.73 12.16
C TYR A 28 -8.82 -2.24 11.94
N TRP A 29 -7.92 -1.55 11.21
CA TRP A 29 -8.14 -0.17 10.80
C TRP A 29 -9.36 -0.04 9.89
N THR A 30 -9.55 -0.96 8.95
CA THR A 30 -10.72 -0.92 8.05
C THR A 30 -12.02 -1.12 8.82
N ILE A 31 -12.04 -2.02 9.80
CA ILE A 31 -13.20 -2.21 10.68
C ILE A 31 -13.47 -0.95 11.52
N TYR A 32 -12.44 -0.37 12.12
CA TYR A 32 -12.54 0.88 12.87
C TYR A 32 -13.11 1.99 11.98
N SER A 33 -12.57 2.14 10.77
CA SER A 33 -12.96 3.22 9.89
C SER A 33 -14.36 3.07 9.31
N LEU A 34 -14.80 1.84 9.06
CA LEU A 34 -16.20 1.55 8.72
C LEU A 34 -17.14 1.96 9.85
N LYS A 35 -16.79 1.66 11.11
CA LYS A 35 -17.60 2.07 12.28
C LYS A 35 -17.72 3.59 12.41
N ASN A 36 -16.65 4.32 12.13
CA ASN A 36 -16.62 5.78 12.28
C ASN A 36 -16.96 6.55 10.99
N LYS A 37 -17.25 5.84 9.89
CA LYS A 37 -17.52 6.42 8.56
C LYS A 37 -16.37 7.27 8.01
N ASP A 38 -15.14 6.91 8.35
CA ASP A 38 -13.92 7.68 8.05
C ASP A 38 -12.93 6.91 7.14
N LEU A 39 -13.42 5.97 6.32
CA LEU A 39 -12.60 5.12 5.44
C LEU A 39 -11.56 5.86 4.58
N LEU A 40 -11.91 7.05 4.11
CA LEU A 40 -11.04 7.88 3.30
C LEU A 40 -10.24 8.91 4.11
N ALA A 41 -10.53 9.06 5.41
CA ALA A 41 -9.80 9.95 6.27
C ALA A 41 -8.34 9.51 6.40
N ASP A 42 -7.47 10.50 6.53
CA ASP A 42 -6.07 10.25 6.82
C ASP A 42 -5.94 9.86 8.29
N SER A 43 -5.59 8.60 8.55
CA SER A 43 -5.37 8.06 9.89
C SER A 43 -3.95 8.25 10.40
N GLY A 44 -3.10 8.96 9.64
CA GLY A 44 -1.76 9.35 10.04
C GLY A 44 -0.70 9.04 8.99
N THR A 45 0.53 9.41 9.34
CA THR A 45 1.70 9.38 8.45
C THR A 45 1.91 8.02 7.77
N ALA A 46 1.75 8.01 6.45
CA ALA A 46 1.78 6.89 5.49
C ALA A 46 0.42 6.20 5.20
N SER A 47 -0.69 6.59 5.81
CA SER A 47 -2.03 6.01 5.51
C SER A 47 -2.48 6.34 4.07
N TYR A 48 -2.33 7.60 3.65
CA TYR A 48 -2.67 8.03 2.29
C TYR A 48 -1.78 7.39 1.22
N GLU A 49 -0.46 7.44 1.40
CA GLU A 49 0.51 6.82 0.49
C GLU A 49 0.26 5.32 0.36
N LEU A 50 -0.07 4.64 1.45
CA LEU A 50 -0.35 3.21 1.45
C LEU A 50 -1.66 2.86 0.73
N LYS A 51 -2.74 3.64 0.94
CA LYS A 51 -4.01 3.49 0.20
C LYS A 51 -3.79 3.64 -1.30
N ILE A 52 -2.98 4.63 -1.71
CA ILE A 52 -2.64 4.85 -3.12
C ILE A 52 -1.77 3.72 -3.67
N ASN A 53 -0.77 3.24 -2.93
CA ASN A 53 0.03 2.09 -3.35
C ASN A 53 -0.85 0.84 -3.58
N VAL A 54 -1.82 0.58 -2.70
CA VAL A 54 -2.80 -0.50 -2.86
C VAL A 54 -3.65 -0.29 -4.11
N ALA A 55 -4.27 0.88 -4.26
CA ALA A 55 -5.13 1.19 -5.40
C ALA A 55 -4.37 1.09 -6.73
N THR A 56 -3.15 1.63 -6.77
CA THR A 56 -2.24 1.60 -7.92
C THR A 56 -1.86 0.17 -8.29
N LEU A 57 -1.52 -0.67 -7.31
CA LEU A 57 -1.17 -2.07 -7.55
C LEU A 57 -2.32 -2.84 -8.20
N PHE A 58 -3.53 -2.74 -7.64
CA PHE A 58 -4.70 -3.42 -8.19
C PHE A 58 -5.12 -2.87 -9.55
N LEU A 59 -5.07 -1.55 -9.74
CA LEU A 59 -5.38 -0.91 -11.02
C LEU A 59 -4.38 -1.33 -12.11
N ASN A 60 -3.08 -1.33 -11.81
CA ASN A 60 -2.06 -1.77 -12.75
C ASN A 60 -2.18 -3.25 -13.08
N SER A 61 -2.54 -4.10 -12.09
CA SER A 61 -2.81 -5.52 -12.33
C SER A 61 -3.99 -5.70 -13.31
N LEU A 62 -5.08 -4.95 -13.10
CA LEU A 62 -6.22 -4.96 -14.00
C LEU A 62 -5.84 -4.48 -15.42
N LEU A 63 -5.12 -3.36 -15.53
CA LEU A 63 -4.66 -2.84 -16.82
C LEU A 63 -3.70 -3.80 -17.52
N ALA A 64 -2.86 -4.52 -16.78
CA ALA A 64 -1.98 -5.55 -17.35
C ALA A 64 -2.80 -6.72 -17.92
N MET A 65 -3.83 -7.18 -17.20
CA MET A 65 -4.75 -8.20 -17.72
C MET A 65 -5.47 -7.73 -18.99
N LEU A 66 -5.95 -6.48 -19.01
CA LEU A 66 -6.59 -5.87 -20.17
C LEU A 66 -5.62 -5.71 -21.35
N PHE A 67 -4.36 -5.37 -21.08
CA PHE A 67 -3.30 -5.35 -22.09
C PHE A 67 -3.13 -6.72 -22.75
N PHE A 68 -3.02 -7.80 -21.97
CA PHE A 68 -2.88 -9.14 -22.53
C PHE A 68 -4.10 -9.58 -23.35
N TYR A 69 -5.30 -9.17 -22.94
CA TYR A 69 -6.54 -9.52 -23.63
C TYR A 69 -6.75 -8.73 -24.93
N PHE A 70 -6.67 -7.40 -24.88
CA PHE A 70 -6.93 -6.52 -26.03
C PHE A 70 -5.70 -6.22 -26.89
N LYS A 71 -4.49 -6.53 -26.38
CA LYS A 71 -3.19 -6.22 -27.01
C LYS A 71 -2.99 -4.73 -27.36
N ASN A 72 -3.72 -3.85 -26.68
CA ASN A 72 -3.66 -2.40 -26.91
C ASN A 72 -2.57 -1.75 -26.05
N THR A 73 -1.59 -1.12 -26.69
CA THR A 73 -0.45 -0.45 -26.03
C THR A 73 -0.86 0.72 -25.14
N ALA A 74 -2.06 1.29 -25.32
CA ALA A 74 -2.59 2.33 -24.43
C ALA A 74 -2.67 1.89 -22.97
N PHE A 75 -2.93 0.60 -22.71
CA PHE A 75 -2.92 0.05 -21.36
C PHE A 75 -1.52 0.08 -20.73
N LEU A 76 -0.45 -0.21 -21.50
CA LEU A 76 0.93 -0.12 -21.01
C LEU A 76 1.31 1.33 -20.68
N ILE A 77 0.98 2.28 -21.56
CA ILE A 77 1.23 3.71 -21.32
C ILE A 77 0.52 4.15 -20.02
N SER A 78 -0.72 3.71 -19.83
CA SER A 78 -1.49 4.01 -18.62
C SER A 78 -0.82 3.45 -17.35
N ILE A 79 -0.30 2.21 -17.40
CA ILE A 79 0.46 1.61 -16.28
C ILE A 79 1.68 2.46 -15.92
N PHE A 80 2.46 2.90 -16.92
CA PHE A 80 3.63 3.74 -16.69
C PHE A 80 3.27 5.10 -16.07
N LEU A 81 2.20 5.73 -16.55
CA LEU A 81 1.70 6.99 -15.98
C LEU A 81 1.24 6.82 -14.53
N ILE A 82 0.47 5.78 -14.25
CA ILE A 82 -0.03 5.48 -12.89
C ILE A 82 1.13 5.18 -11.93
N CYS A 83 2.12 4.39 -12.35
CA CYS A 83 3.34 4.15 -11.57
C CYS A 83 4.10 5.46 -11.27
N SER A 84 4.21 6.36 -12.25
CA SER A 84 4.91 7.64 -12.10
C SER A 84 4.21 8.58 -11.11
N VAL A 85 2.87 8.61 -11.13
CA VAL A 85 2.07 9.34 -10.16
C VAL A 85 2.23 8.73 -8.77
N ASN A 86 2.18 7.40 -8.64
CA ASN A 86 2.34 6.72 -7.35
C ASN A 86 3.72 6.96 -6.72
N LEU A 87 4.79 6.93 -7.52
CA LEU A 87 6.14 7.35 -7.10
C LEU A 87 6.16 8.80 -6.62
N SER A 88 5.42 9.68 -7.30
CA SER A 88 5.36 11.09 -6.97
C SER A 88 4.61 11.39 -5.67
N VAL A 89 3.55 10.64 -5.39
CA VAL A 89 2.82 10.69 -4.12
C VAL A 89 3.69 10.12 -2.99
N SER A 90 4.42 9.03 -3.24
CA SER A 90 5.25 8.34 -2.24
C SER A 90 6.61 9.03 -1.98
N ARG A 91 6.87 10.23 -2.54
CA ARG A 91 8.16 10.95 -2.40
C ARG A 91 8.54 11.21 -0.95
N GLY A 92 7.57 11.44 -0.06
CA GLY A 92 7.80 11.66 1.36
C GLY A 92 8.40 10.42 2.03
N LEU A 93 7.77 9.26 1.80
CA LEU A 93 8.26 7.96 2.26
C LEU A 93 9.64 7.60 1.70
N ILE A 94 9.84 7.79 0.39
CA ILE A 94 11.10 7.54 -0.31
C ILE A 94 12.23 8.35 0.31
N ARG A 95 12.00 9.66 0.50
CA ARG A 95 12.98 10.53 1.16
C ARG A 95 13.30 10.08 2.58
N ALA A 96 12.33 9.50 3.30
CA ALA A 96 12.57 8.93 4.63
C ALA A 96 13.42 7.66 4.59
N PHE A 97 13.20 6.77 3.62
CA PHE A 97 14.04 5.58 3.41
C PHE A 97 15.48 5.96 3.05
N TYR A 98 15.64 6.86 2.08
CA TYR A 98 16.94 7.38 1.67
C TYR A 98 17.71 7.99 2.85
N LYS A 99 17.06 8.86 3.64
CA LYS A 99 17.70 9.50 4.80
C LYS A 99 18.12 8.52 5.90
N ALA A 100 17.42 7.41 6.06
CA ALA A 100 17.67 6.47 7.15
C ALA A 100 18.78 5.45 6.87
N LYS A 101 18.95 5.01 5.61
CA LYS A 101 19.89 3.92 5.28
C LYS A 101 20.62 4.07 3.93
N GLY A 102 20.46 5.19 3.23
CA GLY A 102 21.13 5.46 1.96
C GLY A 102 20.49 4.80 0.73
N LEU A 103 21.13 4.97 -0.43
CA LEU A 103 20.55 4.73 -1.76
C LEU A 103 20.26 3.25 -2.07
N SER A 104 21.17 2.34 -1.71
CA SER A 104 20.99 0.91 -1.98
C SER A 104 19.78 0.34 -1.23
N PHE A 105 19.60 0.74 0.04
CA PHE A 105 18.44 0.35 0.83
C PHE A 105 17.14 0.96 0.30
N ASP A 106 17.18 2.21 -0.15
CA ASP A 106 16.02 2.93 -0.67
C ASP A 106 15.39 2.21 -1.87
N ILE A 107 16.19 1.77 -2.85
CA ILE A 107 15.68 1.06 -4.03
C ILE A 107 14.93 -0.22 -3.64
N PHE A 108 15.52 -1.04 -2.76
CA PHE A 108 14.85 -2.25 -2.27
C PHE A 108 13.61 -1.93 -1.45
N ALA A 109 13.65 -0.88 -0.63
CA ALA A 109 12.51 -0.44 0.16
C ALA A 109 11.36 0.03 -0.74
N ILE A 110 11.64 0.77 -1.81
CA ILE A 110 10.66 1.20 -2.82
C ILE A 110 10.00 0.01 -3.47
N LEU A 111 10.79 -0.94 -4.00
CA LEU A 111 10.26 -2.14 -4.65
C LEU A 111 9.38 -2.95 -3.69
N PHE A 112 9.86 -3.15 -2.47
CA PHE A 112 9.09 -3.82 -1.43
C PHE A 112 7.77 -3.09 -1.14
N TYR A 113 7.81 -1.76 -0.99
CA TYR A 113 6.65 -0.96 -0.59
C TYR A 113 5.63 -0.78 -1.73
N MET A 114 6.06 -0.85 -2.99
CA MET A 114 5.19 -0.72 -4.15
C MET A 114 4.59 -2.03 -4.62
N LEU A 115 5.32 -3.14 -4.51
CA LEU A 115 4.90 -4.42 -5.11
C LEU A 115 4.42 -5.43 -4.08
N ILE A 116 5.12 -5.53 -2.95
CA ILE A 116 4.92 -6.64 -2.00
C ILE A 116 4.05 -6.19 -0.84
N TYR A 117 4.37 -5.04 -0.24
CA TYR A 117 3.68 -4.51 0.94
C TYR A 117 2.19 -4.18 0.72
N PRO A 118 1.74 -3.71 -0.45
CA PRO A 118 0.32 -3.41 -0.66
C PRO A 118 -0.56 -4.67 -0.73
N LEU A 119 -0.01 -5.84 -1.04
CA LEU A 119 -0.75 -7.11 -1.09
C LEU A 119 -1.40 -7.49 0.25
N PRO A 120 -0.64 -7.66 1.37
CA PRO A 120 -1.25 -7.96 2.66
C PRO A 120 -2.12 -6.82 3.18
N VAL A 121 -1.84 -5.57 2.80
CA VAL A 121 -2.65 -4.42 3.20
C VAL A 121 -4.02 -4.47 2.52
N GLY A 122 -4.06 -4.69 1.20
CA GLY A 122 -5.30 -4.86 0.46
C GLY A 122 -6.10 -6.07 0.95
N ALA A 123 -5.45 -7.21 1.15
CA ALA A 123 -6.08 -8.42 1.69
C ALA A 123 -6.63 -8.19 3.10
N GLY A 124 -5.90 -7.47 3.95
CA GLY A 124 -6.34 -7.08 5.29
C GLY A 124 -7.56 -6.17 5.23
N ALA A 125 -7.54 -5.14 4.38
CA ALA A 125 -8.65 -4.22 4.20
C ALA A 125 -9.93 -4.93 3.75
N PHE A 126 -9.83 -5.77 2.72
CA PHE A 126 -10.94 -6.58 2.22
C PHE A 126 -11.50 -7.51 3.31
N SER A 127 -10.61 -8.19 4.05
CA SER A 127 -11.01 -9.03 5.19
C SER A 127 -11.73 -8.23 6.28
N GLY A 128 -11.30 -6.99 6.51
CA GLY A 128 -11.94 -6.06 7.44
C GLY A 128 -13.36 -5.69 7.02
N ILE A 129 -13.57 -5.38 5.74
CA ILE A 129 -14.89 -5.12 5.16
C ILE A 129 -15.80 -6.35 5.35
N LEU A 130 -15.35 -7.54 4.93
CA LEU A 130 -16.14 -8.77 5.05
C LEU A 130 -16.54 -9.05 6.51
N LYS A 131 -15.60 -8.87 7.45
CA LYS A 131 -15.86 -9.10 8.88
C LYS A 131 -16.83 -8.09 9.47
N TYR A 132 -16.73 -6.81 9.07
CA TYR A 132 -17.65 -5.76 9.50
C TYR A 132 -19.07 -6.02 8.97
N THR A 133 -19.22 -6.27 7.67
CA THR A 133 -20.54 -6.53 7.05
C THR A 133 -21.20 -7.77 7.63
N ARG A 134 -20.44 -8.85 7.87
CA ARG A 134 -20.98 -10.07 8.49
C ARG A 134 -21.45 -9.86 9.94
N TYR A 135 -20.81 -8.96 10.68
CA TYR A 135 -21.21 -8.63 12.04
C TYR A 135 -22.43 -7.72 12.10
N ASN A 136 -22.55 -6.77 11.16
CA ASN A 136 -23.66 -5.81 11.10
C ASN A 136 -24.96 -6.38 10.48
N ASN A 137 -24.86 -7.50 9.73
CA ASN A 137 -26.00 -8.23 9.17
C ASN A 137 -26.53 -9.35 10.10
N ARG A 138 -26.08 -9.39 11.36
CA ARG A 138 -26.62 -10.23 12.43
C ARG A 138 -27.30 -9.35 13.46
#